data_AF-A0A9E4D341-F1
#
_entry.id   AF-A0A9E4D341-F1
#
_cell.length_a   1.000
_cell.length_b   1.000
_cell.length_c   1.000
_cell.angle_alpha   90.00
_cell.angle_beta   90.00
_cell.angle_gamma   90.00
#
_symmetry.space_group_name_H-M   'P 1'
#
loop_
_entity.id
_entity.type
_entity.pdbx_description
1 polymer ?
#
loop_
_entity_poly.entity_id
_entity_poly.type
_entity_poly.pdbx_seq_one_letter_code
_entity_poly.pdbx_strand_id
1 'polypeptide(L)'
;AIYKREEDGIVLIDQEKCRGWRMCITGCPYKKVYYNWDTGKSEKCTFCYPRIESGQPTVCSETCVGRIRYLGVILYDADKIEAAASAERETDLYGAQLDVFLDPNDPAVIAAARRDGVPEDWIEAAKVSPVWKMAMDWKVAFPLHPEYRTLPMVWYIPPLSPIQNAAQAGQIAMSDQMPDVRSLRIPVRYLANMLTAGDDEPIVQALERMSAMRLYMRALSVDGVRDEAIAARVGLSGRMIEDMYKIMAIADYEDRFAIPTAHREQNEQAADIRAGCGFTDGNGCSTGEAGKTTLFGGKKKKFALPQETF
;
A
#
# COMPACT_ATOMS: atom_id res chain seq x y z
N ALA A 1 -5.60 -21.13 -9.12
CA ALA A 1 -6.10 -21.04 -7.74
C ALA A 1 -5.69 -19.73 -7.08
N ILE A 2 -4.44 -19.28 -7.28
CA ILE A 2 -4.03 -17.92 -6.90
C ILE A 2 -4.47 -16.95 -8.00
N TYR A 3 -5.01 -15.80 -7.63
CA TYR A 3 -5.43 -14.75 -8.55
C TYR A 3 -5.30 -13.37 -7.86
N LYS A 4 -5.22 -12.31 -8.66
CA LYS A 4 -5.29 -10.92 -8.22
C LYS A 4 -6.68 -10.40 -8.57
N ARG A 5 -7.37 -9.81 -7.61
CA ARG A 5 -8.66 -9.13 -7.83
C ARG A 5 -8.44 -7.89 -8.69
N GLU A 6 -9.38 -7.61 -9.58
CA GLU A 6 -9.26 -6.53 -10.57
C GLU A 6 -9.58 -5.18 -9.93
N GLU A 7 -10.60 -5.14 -9.10
CA GLU A 7 -11.16 -3.96 -8.47
C GLU A 7 -10.25 -3.33 -7.41
N ASP A 8 -9.45 -4.12 -6.68
CA ASP A 8 -8.64 -3.64 -5.55
C ASP A 8 -7.19 -4.16 -5.54
N GLY A 9 -6.84 -5.03 -6.50
CA GLY A 9 -5.50 -5.59 -6.61
C GLY A 9 -5.10 -6.57 -5.51
N ILE A 10 -6.03 -7.01 -4.64
CA ILE A 10 -5.74 -7.97 -3.56
C ILE A 10 -5.49 -9.36 -4.16
N VAL A 11 -4.37 -9.99 -3.78
CA VAL A 11 -4.03 -11.35 -4.20
C VAL A 11 -4.61 -12.37 -3.23
N LEU A 12 -5.41 -13.32 -3.71
CA LEU A 12 -6.06 -14.35 -2.89
C LEU A 12 -5.70 -15.76 -3.37
N ILE A 13 -5.86 -16.74 -2.48
CA ILE A 13 -5.81 -18.17 -2.81
C ILE A 13 -7.21 -18.72 -2.65
N ASP A 14 -7.85 -19.07 -3.77
CA ASP A 14 -9.16 -19.71 -3.81
C ASP A 14 -9.08 -21.07 -3.09
N GLN A 15 -9.81 -21.19 -1.97
CA GLN A 15 -9.79 -22.38 -1.12
C GLN A 15 -10.54 -23.56 -1.73
N GLU A 16 -11.39 -23.37 -2.74
CA GLU A 16 -12.10 -24.46 -3.44
C GLU A 16 -11.26 -25.00 -4.62
N LYS A 17 -10.57 -24.10 -5.32
CA LYS A 17 -9.68 -24.45 -6.46
C LYS A 17 -8.29 -24.88 -6.02
N CYS A 18 -7.86 -24.57 -4.80
CA CYS A 18 -6.58 -25.01 -4.27
C CYS A 18 -6.52 -26.55 -4.17
N ARG A 19 -5.45 -27.14 -4.72
CA ARG A 19 -5.19 -28.59 -4.73
C ARG A 19 -4.01 -29.01 -3.86
N GLY A 20 -3.47 -28.10 -3.04
CA GLY A 20 -2.39 -28.44 -2.11
C GLY A 20 -1.05 -28.77 -2.78
N TRP A 21 -0.77 -28.26 -3.98
CA TRP A 21 0.50 -28.50 -4.69
C TRP A 21 1.73 -27.89 -4.02
N ARG A 22 1.56 -26.91 -3.12
CA ARG A 22 2.61 -26.28 -2.29
C ARG A 22 3.70 -25.50 -3.05
N MET A 23 3.70 -25.51 -4.38
CA MET A 23 4.69 -24.77 -5.21
C MET A 23 4.69 -23.26 -4.97
N CYS A 24 3.54 -22.69 -4.61
CA CYS A 24 3.40 -21.26 -4.30
C CYS A 24 4.21 -20.82 -3.07
N ILE A 25 4.50 -21.72 -2.13
CA ILE A 25 5.30 -21.44 -0.94
C ILE A 25 6.75 -21.18 -1.33
N THR A 26 7.28 -22.02 -2.20
CA THR A 26 8.61 -21.84 -2.79
C THR A 26 8.64 -20.57 -3.64
N GLY A 27 7.64 -20.40 -4.53
CA GLY A 27 7.56 -19.29 -5.47
C GLY A 27 7.45 -17.91 -4.84
N CYS A 28 6.89 -17.77 -3.63
CA CYS A 28 6.85 -16.48 -2.94
C CYS A 28 8.23 -16.16 -2.33
N PRO A 29 8.95 -15.13 -2.82
CA PRO A 29 10.28 -14.80 -2.28
C PRO A 29 10.19 -14.28 -0.84
N TYR A 30 9.10 -13.60 -0.48
CA TYR A 30 8.82 -13.11 0.87
C TYR A 30 8.32 -14.19 1.86
N LYS A 31 8.11 -15.42 1.40
CA LYS A 31 7.58 -16.53 2.21
C LYS A 31 6.30 -16.15 2.99
N LYS A 32 5.39 -15.43 2.32
CA LYS A 32 4.08 -14.99 2.84
C LYS A 32 2.90 -15.89 2.47
N VAL A 33 3.20 -17.08 1.99
CA VAL A 33 2.22 -18.15 1.78
C VAL A 33 2.56 -19.29 2.74
N TYR A 34 1.59 -19.70 3.54
CA TYR A 34 1.74 -20.71 4.57
C TYR A 34 0.89 -21.92 4.22
N TYR A 35 1.40 -23.12 4.49
CA TYR A 35 0.63 -24.35 4.29
C TYR A 35 -0.18 -24.65 5.55
N ASN A 36 -1.47 -24.86 5.38
CA ASN A 36 -2.32 -25.42 6.42
C ASN A 36 -2.25 -26.95 6.34
N TRP A 37 -1.62 -27.54 7.35
CA TRP A 37 -1.39 -28.99 7.43
C TRP A 37 -2.66 -29.80 7.66
N ASP A 38 -3.70 -29.18 8.21
CA ASP A 38 -4.99 -29.81 8.50
C ASP A 38 -5.88 -29.83 7.26
N THR A 39 -6.10 -28.67 6.62
CA THR A 39 -6.95 -28.57 5.42
C THR A 39 -6.27 -29.06 4.15
N GLY A 40 -4.94 -29.22 4.19
CA GLY A 40 -4.12 -29.60 3.05
C GLY A 40 -3.96 -28.50 2.00
N LYS A 41 -4.28 -27.25 2.33
CA LYS A 41 -4.32 -26.10 1.41
C LYS A 41 -3.37 -24.99 1.86
N SER A 42 -2.95 -24.17 0.91
CA SER A 42 -2.16 -22.96 1.22
C SER A 42 -3.06 -21.78 1.52
N GLU A 43 -2.64 -20.97 2.49
CA GLU A 43 -3.28 -19.75 2.95
C GLU A 43 -2.26 -18.60 2.97
N LYS A 44 -2.75 -17.36 2.93
CA LYS A 44 -1.92 -16.15 2.96
C LYS A 44 -2.69 -14.98 3.54
N CYS A 45 -2.00 -13.88 3.79
CA CYS A 45 -2.64 -12.60 4.09
C CYS A 45 -3.70 -12.26 3.02
N THR A 46 -4.92 -12.00 3.45
CA THR A 46 -6.07 -11.66 2.59
C THR A 46 -6.28 -10.15 2.47
N PHE A 47 -5.32 -9.36 2.97
CA PHE A 47 -5.39 -7.89 3.07
C PHE A 47 -6.67 -7.40 3.75
N CYS A 48 -7.26 -8.21 4.64
CA CYS A 48 -8.55 -7.94 5.27
C CYS A 48 -9.62 -7.50 4.26
N TYR A 49 -9.68 -8.14 3.08
CA TYR A 49 -10.59 -7.73 2.00
C TYR A 49 -12.04 -7.49 2.46
N PRO A 50 -12.65 -8.25 3.41
CA PRO A 50 -14.02 -7.95 3.85
C PRO A 50 -14.18 -6.57 4.48
N ARG A 51 -13.11 -6.04 5.09
CA ARG A 51 -13.06 -4.68 5.66
C ARG A 51 -12.77 -3.64 4.59
N ILE A 52 -11.78 -3.90 3.73
CA ILE A 52 -11.41 -3.00 2.62
C ILE A 52 -12.60 -2.78 1.69
N GLU A 53 -13.39 -3.82 1.42
CA GLU A 53 -14.62 -3.71 0.61
C GLU A 53 -15.61 -2.67 1.16
N SER A 54 -15.59 -2.44 2.47
CA SER A 54 -16.45 -1.48 3.18
C SER A 54 -15.73 -0.17 3.53
N GLY A 55 -14.59 0.13 2.91
CA GLY A 55 -13.81 1.35 3.18
C GLY A 55 -13.11 1.36 4.55
N GLN A 56 -12.99 0.22 5.22
CA GLN A 56 -12.33 0.10 6.52
C GLN A 56 -10.88 -0.34 6.38
N PRO A 57 -9.98 0.12 7.28
CA PRO A 57 -8.58 -0.33 7.27
C PRO A 57 -8.44 -1.81 7.58
N THR A 58 -7.29 -2.36 7.17
CA THR A 58 -6.90 -3.69 7.60
C THR A 58 -6.73 -3.73 9.12
N VAL A 59 -6.99 -4.89 9.74
CA VAL A 59 -6.86 -5.05 11.19
C VAL A 59 -5.46 -4.63 11.66
N CYS A 60 -4.42 -5.09 10.97
CA CYS A 60 -3.05 -4.76 11.37
C CYS A 60 -2.65 -3.31 11.11
N SER A 61 -3.36 -2.57 10.24
CA SER A 61 -3.21 -1.12 10.07
C SER A 61 -3.91 -0.35 11.17
N GLU A 62 -5.17 -0.67 11.45
CA GLU A 62 -5.99 0.01 12.46
C GLU A 62 -5.43 -0.17 13.88
N THR A 63 -5.01 -1.39 14.22
CA THR A 63 -4.45 -1.72 15.55
C THR A 63 -2.97 -1.37 15.69
N CYS A 64 -2.39 -0.63 14.74
CA CYS A 64 -0.99 -0.24 14.79
C CYS A 64 -0.77 0.84 15.86
N VAL A 65 -0.36 0.40 17.05
CA VAL A 65 -0.09 1.29 18.21
C VAL A 65 0.89 2.41 17.87
N GLY A 66 1.93 2.10 17.10
CA GLY A 66 2.94 3.09 16.68
C GLY A 66 2.47 4.08 15.61
N ARG A 67 1.24 3.95 15.09
CA ARG A 67 0.66 4.83 14.06
C ARG A 67 1.48 4.92 12.76
N ILE A 68 2.29 3.91 12.43
CA ILE A 68 3.24 3.93 11.31
C ILE A 68 2.69 3.38 9.98
N ARG A 69 1.42 2.97 9.94
CA ARG A 69 0.82 2.32 8.77
C ARG A 69 -0.14 3.26 8.08
N TYR A 70 -0.02 3.33 6.76
CA TYR A 70 -0.80 4.18 5.87
C TYR A 70 -1.42 3.31 4.78
N LEU A 71 -2.66 3.61 4.40
CA LEU A 71 -3.39 2.93 3.34
C LEU A 71 -3.93 4.01 2.41
N GLY A 72 -3.70 3.83 1.11
CA GLY A 72 -4.13 4.76 0.09
C GLY A 72 -4.10 4.09 -1.28
N VAL A 73 -4.96 4.56 -2.17
CA VAL A 73 -5.07 4.05 -3.54
C VAL A 73 -3.83 4.45 -4.34
N ILE A 74 -3.39 3.57 -5.23
CA ILE A 74 -2.40 3.85 -6.26
C ILE A 74 -2.97 3.35 -7.57
N LEU A 75 -3.14 4.26 -8.55
CA LEU A 75 -3.49 3.90 -9.92
C LEU A 75 -2.23 3.40 -10.62
N TYR A 76 -2.35 2.32 -11.39
CA TYR A 76 -1.21 1.69 -12.04
C TYR A 76 -1.58 1.18 -13.44
N ASP A 77 -0.63 1.23 -14.35
CA ASP A 77 -0.75 0.72 -15.72
C ASP A 77 -0.41 -0.78 -15.75
N ALA A 78 -1.43 -1.62 -15.90
CA ALA A 78 -1.25 -3.07 -15.91
C ALA A 78 -0.42 -3.57 -17.11
N ASP A 79 -0.46 -2.87 -18.24
CA ASP A 79 0.25 -3.26 -19.46
C ASP A 79 1.76 -3.05 -19.33
N LYS A 80 2.20 -2.17 -18.42
CA LYS A 80 3.62 -1.92 -18.15
C LYS A 80 4.25 -2.89 -17.15
N ILE A 81 3.48 -3.76 -16.51
CA ILE A 81 3.96 -4.64 -15.43
C ILE A 81 5.11 -5.54 -15.88
N GLU A 82 4.96 -6.21 -17.04
CA GLU A 82 5.99 -7.11 -17.56
C GLU A 82 7.29 -6.35 -17.86
N ALA A 83 7.19 -5.24 -18.57
CA ALA A 83 8.34 -4.40 -18.92
C ALA A 83 9.06 -3.88 -17.67
N ALA A 84 8.32 -3.43 -16.66
CA ALA A 84 8.91 -2.95 -15.41
C ALA A 84 9.60 -4.07 -14.61
N ALA A 85 8.95 -5.24 -14.48
CA ALA A 85 9.53 -6.37 -13.74
C ALA A 85 10.72 -7.02 -14.45
N SER A 86 10.81 -6.88 -15.78
CA SER A 86 11.89 -7.41 -16.62
C SER A 86 13.05 -6.44 -16.84
N ALA A 87 13.09 -5.30 -16.14
CA ALA A 87 14.20 -4.34 -16.24
C ALA A 87 15.57 -5.03 -16.09
N GLU A 88 16.54 -4.69 -16.95
CA GLU A 88 17.80 -5.42 -17.04
C GLU A 88 18.58 -5.37 -15.71
N ARG A 89 18.76 -4.18 -15.14
CA ARG A 89 19.45 -3.98 -13.87
C ARG A 89 18.47 -3.98 -12.71
N GLU A 90 18.83 -4.67 -11.63
CA GLU A 90 17.99 -4.75 -10.42
C GLU A 90 17.81 -3.38 -9.73
N THR A 91 18.81 -2.51 -9.82
CA THR A 91 18.75 -1.14 -9.30
C THR A 91 17.71 -0.27 -10.01
N ASP A 92 17.35 -0.62 -11.25
CA ASP A 92 16.37 0.14 -12.04
C ASP A 92 14.92 -0.24 -11.70
N LEU A 93 14.71 -1.36 -10.99
CA LEU A 93 13.38 -1.88 -10.68
C LEU A 93 12.56 -0.92 -9.80
N TYR A 94 13.21 -0.17 -8.90
CA TYR A 94 12.55 0.86 -8.12
C TYR A 94 11.97 1.97 -9.01
N GLY A 95 12.79 2.53 -9.91
CA GLY A 95 12.36 3.55 -10.86
C GLY A 95 11.30 3.01 -11.82
N ALA A 96 11.52 1.81 -12.36
CA ALA A 96 10.58 1.16 -13.26
C ALA A 96 9.21 0.92 -12.61
N GLN A 97 9.16 0.56 -11.31
CA GLN A 97 7.90 0.44 -10.60
C GLN A 97 7.19 1.78 -10.40
N LEU A 98 7.93 2.88 -10.15
CA LEU A 98 7.35 4.22 -10.08
C LEU A 98 6.73 4.64 -11.41
N ASP A 99 7.34 4.27 -12.54
CA ASP A 99 6.84 4.57 -13.90
C ASP A 99 5.56 3.80 -14.29
N VAL A 100 5.24 2.75 -13.52
CA VAL A 100 3.97 2.02 -13.62
C VAL A 100 2.85 2.77 -12.90
N PHE A 101 3.17 3.61 -11.90
CA PHE A 101 2.18 4.39 -11.17
C PHE A 101 1.74 5.62 -11.97
N LEU A 102 0.44 5.91 -11.90
CA LEU A 102 -0.22 6.95 -12.69
C LEU A 102 -0.63 8.12 -11.81
N ASP A 103 -0.34 9.35 -12.24
CA ASP A 103 -0.70 10.57 -11.50
C ASP A 103 -2.23 10.71 -11.39
N PRO A 104 -2.80 10.63 -10.18
CA PRO A 104 -4.25 10.73 -10.00
C PRO A 104 -4.81 12.14 -10.25
N ASN A 105 -3.94 13.16 -10.40
CA ASN A 105 -4.34 14.53 -10.72
C ASN A 105 -4.24 14.85 -12.22
N ASP A 106 -3.61 13.99 -13.03
CA ASP A 106 -3.51 14.19 -14.48
C ASP A 106 -4.89 13.97 -15.14
N PRO A 107 -5.44 14.98 -15.85
CA PRO A 107 -6.71 14.84 -16.56
C PRO A 107 -6.74 13.66 -17.56
N ALA A 108 -5.62 13.32 -18.18
CA ALA A 108 -5.53 12.19 -19.11
C ALA A 108 -5.66 10.84 -18.38
N VAL A 109 -5.02 10.70 -17.21
CA VAL A 109 -5.14 9.52 -16.35
C VAL A 109 -6.56 9.39 -15.81
N ILE A 110 -7.16 10.48 -15.33
CA ILE A 110 -8.55 10.48 -14.85
C ILE A 110 -9.51 10.04 -15.96
N ALA A 111 -9.34 10.57 -17.17
CA ALA A 111 -10.16 10.19 -18.31
C ALA A 111 -9.97 8.71 -18.69
N ALA A 112 -8.73 8.19 -18.64
CA ALA A 112 -8.45 6.78 -18.88
C ALA A 112 -9.09 5.88 -17.81
N ALA A 113 -8.87 6.19 -16.51
CA ALA A 113 -9.43 5.44 -15.40
C ALA A 113 -10.96 5.30 -15.48
N ARG A 114 -11.67 6.37 -15.86
CA ARG A 114 -13.13 6.34 -16.08
C ARG A 114 -13.54 5.44 -17.26
N ARG A 115 -12.75 5.41 -18.34
CA ARG A 115 -13.00 4.51 -19.48
C ARG A 115 -12.78 3.05 -19.10
N ASP A 116 -11.82 2.79 -18.24
CA ASP A 116 -11.46 1.45 -17.77
C ASP A 116 -12.37 0.97 -16.62
N GLY A 117 -13.37 1.78 -16.23
CA GLY A 117 -14.40 1.39 -15.26
C GLY A 117 -14.02 1.61 -13.79
N VAL A 118 -12.95 2.37 -13.49
CA VAL A 118 -12.58 2.71 -12.12
C VAL A 118 -13.66 3.64 -11.51
N PRO A 119 -14.24 3.30 -10.34
CA PRO A 119 -15.22 4.15 -9.68
C PRO A 119 -14.68 5.55 -9.31
N GLU A 120 -15.55 6.56 -9.29
CA GLU A 120 -15.13 7.94 -9.07
C GLU A 120 -14.55 8.16 -7.66
N ASP A 121 -15.08 7.49 -6.63
CA ASP A 121 -14.57 7.56 -5.27
C ASP A 121 -13.15 6.97 -5.14
N TRP A 122 -12.80 5.96 -5.95
CA TRP A 122 -11.43 5.43 -6.06
C TRP A 122 -10.47 6.46 -6.67
N ILE A 123 -10.90 7.20 -7.69
CA ILE A 123 -10.11 8.27 -8.31
C ILE A 123 -9.90 9.41 -7.28
N GLU A 124 -10.95 9.83 -6.57
CA GLU A 124 -10.84 10.85 -5.53
C GLU A 124 -9.96 10.38 -4.35
N ALA A 125 -10.10 9.12 -3.91
CA ALA A 125 -9.24 8.54 -2.88
C ALA A 125 -7.76 8.47 -3.32
N ALA A 126 -7.49 8.24 -4.60
CA ALA A 126 -6.13 8.24 -5.14
C ALA A 126 -5.48 9.64 -5.06
N LYS A 127 -6.25 10.72 -5.31
CA LYS A 127 -5.74 12.10 -5.23
C LYS A 127 -5.28 12.50 -3.83
N VAL A 128 -5.92 11.95 -2.80
CA VAL A 128 -5.58 12.21 -1.38
C VAL A 128 -4.77 11.08 -0.74
N SER A 129 -4.25 10.15 -1.53
CA SER A 129 -3.55 8.96 -1.05
C SER A 129 -2.27 9.33 -0.28
N PRO A 130 -2.15 8.98 1.02
CA PRO A 130 -0.91 9.18 1.77
C PRO A 130 0.23 8.32 1.21
N VAL A 131 -0.10 7.18 0.59
CA VAL A 131 0.88 6.29 -0.05
C VAL A 131 1.47 6.95 -1.29
N TRP A 132 0.64 7.62 -2.11
CA TRP A 132 1.11 8.40 -3.26
C TRP A 132 2.09 9.49 -2.81
N LYS A 133 1.72 10.27 -1.80
CA LYS A 133 2.59 11.33 -1.27
C LYS A 133 3.94 10.80 -0.80
N MET A 134 3.96 9.70 -0.05
CA MET A 134 5.21 9.10 0.45
C MET A 134 6.08 8.49 -0.66
N ALA A 135 5.48 7.82 -1.64
CA ALA A 135 6.19 7.08 -2.68
C ALA A 135 6.58 7.95 -3.89
N MET A 136 5.71 8.89 -4.29
CA MET A 136 5.85 9.71 -5.50
C MET A 136 6.28 11.14 -5.19
N ASP A 137 5.55 11.87 -4.33
CA ASP A 137 5.81 13.29 -4.12
C ASP A 137 7.06 13.53 -3.26
N TRP A 138 7.20 12.78 -2.16
CA TRP A 138 8.27 12.98 -1.18
C TRP A 138 9.44 12.02 -1.36
N LYS A 139 9.27 10.94 -2.15
CA LYS A 139 10.23 9.82 -2.32
C LYS A 139 10.89 9.37 -1.01
N VAL A 140 10.08 9.15 0.02
CA VAL A 140 10.54 8.66 1.34
C VAL A 140 10.16 7.21 1.61
N ALA A 141 9.25 6.63 0.81
CA ALA A 141 8.87 5.23 0.89
C ALA A 141 9.48 4.43 -0.27
N PHE A 142 9.85 3.17 0.02
CA PHE A 142 10.51 2.26 -0.92
C PHE A 142 9.90 0.87 -0.89
N PRO A 143 9.91 0.13 -2.02
CA PRO A 143 9.51 -1.27 -2.05
C PRO A 143 10.44 -2.13 -1.19
N LEU A 144 9.93 -3.23 -0.63
CA LEU A 144 10.78 -4.23 0.04
C LEU A 144 11.32 -5.23 -0.98
N HIS A 145 12.65 -5.35 -1.06
CA HIS A 145 13.37 -6.24 -1.97
C HIS A 145 12.85 -6.14 -3.43
N PRO A 146 12.98 -4.97 -4.09
CA PRO A 146 12.55 -4.80 -5.48
C PRO A 146 13.22 -5.80 -6.45
N GLU A 147 14.44 -6.26 -6.15
CA GLU A 147 15.19 -7.26 -6.92
C GLU A 147 14.47 -8.61 -7.09
N TYR A 148 13.45 -8.89 -6.28
CA TYR A 148 12.59 -10.05 -6.46
C TYR A 148 11.65 -9.95 -7.66
N ARG A 149 11.55 -8.78 -8.31
CA ARG A 149 10.80 -8.55 -9.56
C ARG A 149 9.31 -8.86 -9.45
N THR A 150 8.75 -8.80 -8.25
CA THR A 150 7.31 -9.01 -8.02
C THR A 150 6.51 -7.71 -8.00
N LEU A 151 7.16 -6.55 -8.17
CA LEU A 151 6.60 -5.21 -8.02
C LEU A 151 5.74 -5.09 -6.72
N PRO A 152 6.36 -5.19 -5.53
CA PRO A 152 5.63 -5.26 -4.27
C PRO A 152 4.85 -3.97 -3.99
N MET A 153 3.64 -4.09 -3.44
CA MET A 153 2.74 -2.96 -3.13
C MET A 153 2.69 -2.58 -1.63
N VAL A 154 3.60 -3.13 -0.81
CA VAL A 154 3.76 -2.73 0.59
C VAL A 154 5.15 -2.12 0.74
N TRP A 155 5.18 -0.81 0.96
CA TRP A 155 6.39 0.01 0.95
C TRP A 155 6.77 0.47 2.36
N TYR A 156 8.04 0.83 2.55
CA TYR A 156 8.64 1.12 3.85
C TYR A 156 9.41 2.44 3.80
N ILE A 157 9.31 3.21 4.88
CA ILE A 157 10.13 4.39 5.10
C ILE A 157 11.35 3.96 5.92
N PRO A 158 12.59 4.26 5.49
CA PRO A 158 13.78 3.88 6.22
C PRO A 158 13.86 4.62 7.57
N PRO A 159 14.28 3.94 8.65
CA PRO A 159 14.34 4.56 9.97
C PRO A 159 15.57 5.47 10.10
N LEU A 160 15.38 6.63 10.73
CA LEU A 160 16.49 7.37 11.30
C LEU A 160 17.05 6.61 12.51
N SER A 161 18.34 6.78 12.79
CA SER A 161 19.00 6.21 13.99
C SER A 161 19.92 7.22 14.66
N PRO A 162 20.33 7.02 15.92
CA PRO A 162 21.31 7.89 16.56
C PRO A 162 22.64 7.89 15.80
N ILE A 163 23.42 8.97 15.94
CA ILE A 163 24.77 9.07 15.37
C ILE A 163 25.72 8.15 16.16
N GLN A 164 26.64 7.44 15.48
CA GLN A 164 27.50 6.41 16.08
C GLN A 164 28.35 6.91 17.26
N ASN A 165 28.88 8.14 17.18
CA ASN A 165 29.84 8.68 18.14
C ASN A 165 29.42 10.03 18.72
N ALA A 166 28.37 10.06 19.54
CA ALA A 166 28.09 11.23 20.39
C ALA A 166 29.21 11.53 21.40
N ALA A 167 30.13 10.57 21.66
CA ALA A 167 31.19 10.69 22.66
C ALA A 167 32.50 11.36 22.17
N GLN A 168 32.73 11.48 20.86
CA GLN A 168 33.86 12.26 20.29
C GLN A 168 33.44 13.68 19.89
N ALA A 169 32.14 13.98 19.93
CA ALA A 169 31.53 15.20 19.41
C ALA A 169 31.61 16.39 20.38
N GLY A 170 32.82 16.69 20.88
CA GLY A 170 33.19 18.09 21.14
C GLY A 170 33.21 18.93 19.85
N GLN A 171 33.14 18.26 18.70
CA GLN A 171 32.88 18.83 17.39
C GLN A 171 31.75 18.04 16.73
N ILE A 172 30.49 18.38 17.02
CA ILE A 172 29.52 18.28 15.93
C ILE A 172 30.07 19.28 14.92
N ALA A 173 30.69 18.80 13.83
CA ALA A 173 30.85 19.61 12.64
C ALA A 173 29.41 19.89 12.17
N MET A 174 28.79 20.88 12.80
CA MET A 174 27.52 21.44 12.40
C MET A 174 27.83 22.21 11.13
N SER A 175 27.97 21.50 10.01
CA SER A 175 27.65 22.13 8.74
C SER A 175 26.15 22.37 8.79
N ASP A 176 25.77 23.53 9.31
CA ASP A 176 24.43 24.10 9.20
C ASP A 176 23.30 23.23 9.78
N GLN A 177 23.45 22.82 11.04
CA GLN A 177 22.39 22.22 11.89
C GLN A 177 21.79 20.86 11.45
N MET A 178 22.16 20.30 10.30
CA MET A 178 21.67 18.98 9.86
C MET A 178 22.66 17.84 10.17
N PRO A 179 22.21 16.73 10.80
CA PRO A 179 23.05 15.55 10.98
C PRO A 179 23.49 14.97 9.63
N ASP A 180 24.75 14.58 9.51
CA ASP A 180 25.21 13.78 8.37
C ASP A 180 24.54 12.41 8.41
N VAL A 181 23.65 12.14 7.46
CA VAL A 181 22.90 10.88 7.40
C VAL A 181 23.80 9.66 7.14
N ARG A 182 25.01 9.85 6.61
CA ARG A 182 25.98 8.76 6.42
C ARG A 182 26.67 8.37 7.72
N SER A 183 26.61 9.22 8.75
CA SER A 183 27.18 8.98 10.08
C SER A 183 26.21 8.30 11.07
N LEU A 184 24.99 7.96 10.61
CA LEU A 184 23.98 7.29 11.42
C LEU A 184 24.43 5.87 11.81
N ARG A 185 23.94 5.39 12.95
CA ARG A 185 24.29 4.07 13.49
C ARG A 185 23.92 2.91 12.58
N ILE A 186 22.73 2.96 11.97
CA ILE A 186 22.31 1.97 11.00
C ILE A 186 23.02 2.28 9.67
N PRO A 187 23.84 1.36 9.12
CA PRO A 187 24.52 1.60 7.85
C PRO A 187 23.53 1.79 6.71
N VAL A 188 23.69 2.84 5.92
CA VAL A 188 22.87 3.10 4.72
C VAL A 188 22.85 1.89 3.79
N ARG A 189 24.02 1.26 3.59
CA ARG A 189 24.16 0.05 2.76
C ARG A 189 23.25 -1.09 3.21
N TYR A 190 23.02 -1.25 4.51
CA TYR A 190 22.11 -2.28 5.02
C TYR A 190 20.65 -2.00 4.61
N LEU A 191 20.23 -0.74 4.70
CA LEU A 191 18.90 -0.31 4.26
C LEU A 191 18.75 -0.43 2.74
N ALA A 192 19.77 -0.03 1.98
CA ALA A 192 19.77 -0.10 0.53
C ALA A 192 19.64 -1.53 0.00
N ASN A 193 20.35 -2.48 0.62
CA ASN A 193 20.22 -3.91 0.29
C ASN A 193 18.80 -4.46 0.48
N MET A 194 17.98 -3.85 1.36
CA MET A 194 16.61 -4.28 1.59
C MET A 194 15.57 -3.53 0.77
N LEU A 195 15.83 -2.28 0.39
CA LEU A 195 14.79 -1.37 -0.10
C LEU A 195 15.01 -0.87 -1.53
N THR A 196 16.25 -0.92 -2.03
CA THR A 196 16.65 -0.29 -3.31
C THR A 196 17.65 -1.17 -4.08
N ALA A 197 17.63 -2.49 -3.86
CA ALA A 197 18.54 -3.44 -4.49
C ALA A 197 20.03 -3.07 -4.35
N GLY A 198 20.40 -2.42 -3.24
CA GLY A 198 21.78 -2.00 -2.95
C GLY A 198 22.16 -0.60 -3.48
N ASP A 199 21.23 0.18 -4.03
CA ASP A 199 21.47 1.59 -4.35
C ASP A 199 21.31 2.48 -3.11
N ASP A 200 22.40 3.09 -2.66
CA ASP A 200 22.43 3.90 -1.44
C ASP A 200 21.74 5.26 -1.63
N GLU A 201 21.77 5.83 -2.84
CA GLU A 201 21.44 7.24 -3.05
C GLU A 201 19.97 7.59 -2.75
N PRO A 202 18.97 6.77 -3.17
CA PRO A 202 17.58 7.04 -2.81
C PRO A 202 17.35 6.98 -1.30
N ILE A 203 18.06 6.09 -0.59
CA ILE A 203 17.96 5.98 0.89
C ILE A 203 18.56 7.20 1.57
N VAL A 204 19.73 7.67 1.11
CA VAL A 204 20.37 8.90 1.61
C VAL A 204 19.40 10.08 1.46
N GLN A 205 18.86 10.27 0.26
CA GLN A 205 17.93 11.36 -0.03
C GLN A 205 16.68 11.31 0.88
N ALA A 206 16.10 10.13 1.09
CA ALA A 206 14.94 9.98 1.98
C ALA A 206 15.28 10.33 3.44
N LEU A 207 16.43 9.86 3.94
CA LEU A 207 16.86 10.16 5.32
C LEU A 207 17.19 11.64 5.50
N GLU A 208 17.74 12.30 4.48
CA GLU A 208 17.97 13.75 4.48
C GLU A 208 16.64 14.52 4.50
N ARG A 209 15.65 14.12 3.68
CA ARG A 209 14.31 14.71 3.71
C ARG A 209 13.62 14.56 5.06
N MET A 210 13.72 13.39 5.68
CA MET A 210 13.21 13.15 7.03
C MET A 210 13.92 13.99 8.10
N SER A 211 15.23 14.21 7.95
CA SER A 211 16.01 15.07 8.84
C SER A 211 15.68 16.55 8.64
N ALA A 212 15.52 16.98 7.39
CA ALA A 212 15.11 18.34 7.03
C ALA A 212 13.72 18.67 7.58
N MET A 213 12.76 17.75 7.52
CA MET A 213 11.45 17.93 8.16
C MET A 213 11.58 18.24 9.66
N ARG A 214 12.44 17.52 10.38
CA ARG A 214 12.66 17.76 11.82
C ARG A 214 13.28 19.14 12.10
N LEU A 215 14.19 19.59 11.25
CA LEU A 215 14.85 20.89 11.40
C LEU A 215 13.93 22.05 11.04
N TYR A 216 13.22 21.95 9.92
CA TYR A 216 12.23 22.94 9.50
C TYR A 216 11.15 23.11 10.57
N MET A 217 10.59 22.00 11.08
CA MET A 217 9.58 22.06 12.13
C MET A 217 10.14 22.57 13.46
N ARG A 218 11.43 22.37 13.75
CA ARG A 218 12.10 22.99 14.90
C ARG A 218 12.21 24.50 14.72
N ALA A 219 12.70 24.99 13.58
CA ALA A 219 12.77 26.42 13.29
C ALA A 219 11.39 27.08 13.37
N LEU A 220 10.36 26.41 12.86
CA LEU A 220 8.98 26.90 12.93
C LEU A 220 8.42 26.93 14.36
N SER A 221 8.65 25.88 15.15
CA SER A 221 8.08 25.75 16.50
C SER A 221 8.86 26.46 17.61
N VAL A 222 10.17 26.58 17.46
CA VAL A 222 11.06 27.21 18.46
C VAL A 222 11.31 28.67 18.12
N ASP A 223 11.70 28.95 16.88
CA ASP A 223 12.12 30.29 16.45
C ASP A 223 10.99 31.06 15.75
N GLY A 224 9.87 30.40 15.40
CA GLY A 224 8.74 31.01 14.72
C GLY A 224 8.98 31.31 13.24
N VAL A 225 10.02 30.73 12.65
CA VAL A 225 10.46 31.04 11.28
C VAL A 225 10.19 29.86 10.35
N ARG A 226 9.53 30.14 9.22
CA ARG A 226 9.47 29.23 8.07
C ARG A 226 10.76 29.35 7.27
N ASP A 227 11.75 28.53 7.62
CA ASP A 227 13.05 28.53 6.96
C ASP A 227 13.02 27.69 5.67
N GLU A 228 12.67 28.33 4.56
CA GLU A 228 12.63 27.71 3.23
C GLU A 228 14.00 27.23 2.73
N ALA A 229 15.11 27.71 3.31
CA ALA A 229 16.44 27.24 2.91
C ALA A 229 16.65 25.76 3.29
N ILE A 230 16.09 25.31 4.42
CA ILE A 230 16.11 23.90 4.84
C ILE A 230 15.35 23.03 3.85
N ALA A 231 14.18 23.49 3.40
CA ALA A 231 13.36 22.75 2.44
C ALA A 231 14.04 22.66 1.06
N ALA A 232 14.57 23.78 0.57
CA ALA A 232 15.25 23.87 -0.71
C ALA A 232 16.48 22.95 -0.79
N ARG A 233 17.21 22.76 0.32
CA ARG A 233 18.40 21.88 0.39
C ARG A 233 18.10 20.42 0.01
N VAL A 234 16.89 19.95 0.28
CA VAL A 234 16.46 18.55 0.00
C VAL A 234 15.48 18.47 -1.18
N GLY A 235 15.34 19.56 -1.94
CA GLY A 235 14.44 19.66 -3.09
C GLY A 235 12.96 19.62 -2.75
N LEU A 236 12.58 20.10 -1.56
CA LEU A 236 11.19 20.21 -1.11
C LEU A 236 10.80 21.68 -0.91
N SER A 237 9.50 21.96 -0.83
CA SER A 237 9.00 23.26 -0.36
C SER A 237 8.62 23.19 1.12
N GLY A 238 8.63 24.32 1.83
CA GLY A 238 8.13 24.39 3.22
C GLY A 238 6.69 23.87 3.35
N ARG A 239 5.84 24.11 2.35
CA ARG A 239 4.48 23.53 2.29
C ARG A 239 4.47 22.01 2.19
N MET A 240 5.37 21.42 1.39
CA MET A 240 5.51 19.95 1.34
C MET A 240 5.99 19.40 2.68
N ILE A 241 6.90 20.09 3.36
CA ILE A 241 7.37 19.68 4.69
C ILE A 241 6.26 19.79 5.75
N GLU A 242 5.45 20.86 5.73
CA GLU A 242 4.29 21.00 6.61
C GLU A 242 3.25 19.89 6.36
N ASP A 243 3.04 19.50 5.10
CA ASP A 243 2.17 18.38 4.70
C ASP A 243 2.74 17.01 5.12
N MET A 244 4.05 16.80 4.96
CA MET A 244 4.77 15.64 5.52
C MET A 244 4.57 15.56 7.03
N TYR A 245 4.72 16.69 7.75
CA TYR A 245 4.53 16.73 9.19
C TYR A 245 3.08 16.42 9.59
N LYS A 246 2.09 16.97 8.87
CA LYS A 246 0.67 16.66 9.09
C LYS A 246 0.42 15.14 9.01
N ILE A 247 0.87 14.53 7.92
CA ILE A 247 0.59 13.11 7.65
C ILE A 247 1.44 12.18 8.51
N MET A 248 2.73 12.48 8.72
CA MET A 248 3.66 11.57 9.38
C MET A 248 3.79 11.76 10.89
N ALA A 249 3.58 12.98 11.41
CA ALA A 249 3.75 13.30 12.82
C ALA A 249 2.42 13.45 13.57
N ILE A 250 1.47 14.23 13.04
CA ILE A 250 0.12 14.33 13.62
C ILE A 250 -0.64 13.02 13.32
N ALA A 251 -0.60 12.61 12.06
CA ALA A 251 -1.02 11.30 11.56
C ALA A 251 -2.47 10.95 11.93
N ASP A 252 -3.38 11.90 11.77
CA ASP A 252 -4.81 11.73 12.05
C ASP A 252 -5.39 10.53 11.29
N TYR A 253 -6.49 9.97 11.81
CA TYR A 253 -6.98 8.68 11.35
C TYR A 253 -7.34 8.71 9.86
N GLU A 254 -8.03 9.77 9.44
CA GLU A 254 -8.44 10.09 8.08
C GLU A 254 -7.27 10.40 7.14
N ASP A 255 -6.16 10.95 7.66
CA ASP A 255 -4.96 11.23 6.88
C ASP A 255 -4.13 9.95 6.64
N ARG A 256 -4.26 8.95 7.52
CA ARG A 256 -3.56 7.67 7.37
C ARG A 256 -4.27 6.69 6.45
N PHE A 257 -5.59 6.74 6.39
CA PHE A 257 -6.41 5.72 5.75
C PHE A 257 -7.38 6.36 4.75
N ALA A 258 -6.94 6.48 3.50
CA ALA A 258 -7.77 6.90 2.36
C ALA A 258 -8.23 5.65 1.58
N ILE A 259 -9.30 5.01 2.06
CA ILE A 259 -9.77 3.71 1.57
C ILE A 259 -11.19 3.85 1.01
N PRO A 260 -11.37 3.74 -0.32
CA PRO A 260 -12.69 3.77 -0.94
C PRO A 260 -13.44 2.45 -0.72
N THR A 261 -14.73 2.43 -1.07
CA THR A 261 -15.53 1.19 -1.03
C THR A 261 -15.32 0.38 -2.31
N ALA A 262 -15.33 -0.95 -2.23
CA ALA A 262 -15.07 -1.80 -3.42
C ALA A 262 -16.26 -1.94 -4.38
N HIS A 263 -17.36 -1.22 -4.15
CA HIS A 263 -18.52 -1.16 -5.05
C HIS A 263 -19.06 -2.53 -5.51
N ARG A 264 -19.24 -3.47 -4.57
CA ARG A 264 -19.72 -4.84 -4.86
C ARG A 264 -21.04 -4.88 -5.61
N GLU A 265 -21.87 -3.86 -5.46
CA GLU A 265 -23.15 -3.72 -6.16
C GLU A 265 -23.03 -3.58 -7.68
N GLN A 266 -21.85 -3.23 -8.21
CA GLN A 266 -21.62 -3.15 -9.65
C GLN A 266 -21.51 -4.54 -10.30
N ASN A 267 -20.96 -5.51 -9.56
CA ASN A 267 -20.63 -6.85 -10.09
C ASN A 267 -21.53 -7.96 -9.52
N GLU A 268 -22.29 -7.69 -8.46
CA GLU A 268 -23.10 -8.68 -7.76
C GLU A 268 -24.57 -8.27 -7.64
N GLN A 269 -25.47 -9.25 -7.45
CA GLN A 269 -26.88 -9.01 -7.12
C GLN A 269 -27.01 -8.58 -5.66
N ALA A 270 -26.59 -7.36 -5.34
CA ALA A 270 -26.47 -6.87 -3.97
C ALA A 270 -27.76 -6.98 -3.14
N ALA A 271 -28.94 -6.81 -3.74
CA ALA A 271 -30.21 -6.97 -3.03
C ALA A 271 -30.47 -8.42 -2.57
N ASP A 272 -30.17 -9.41 -3.43
CA ASP A 272 -30.30 -10.84 -3.10
C ASP A 272 -29.28 -11.25 -2.04
N ILE A 273 -28.03 -10.78 -2.18
CA ILE A 273 -26.96 -11.03 -1.20
C ILE A 273 -27.30 -10.38 0.14
N ARG A 274 -27.77 -9.13 0.16
CA ARG A 274 -28.14 -8.45 1.40
C ARG A 274 -29.25 -9.19 2.16
N ALA A 275 -30.22 -9.75 1.45
CA ALA A 275 -31.36 -10.41 2.06
C ALA A 275 -31.09 -11.87 2.45
N GLY A 276 -30.23 -12.58 1.71
CA GLY A 276 -30.00 -14.01 1.89
C GLY A 276 -28.62 -14.40 2.44
N CYS A 277 -27.64 -13.49 2.45
CA CYS A 277 -26.29 -13.85 2.88
C CYS A 277 -26.17 -13.89 4.42
N GLY A 278 -25.48 -14.92 4.93
CA GLY A 278 -25.38 -15.25 6.36
C GLY A 278 -26.16 -16.51 6.74
N PHE A 279 -27.18 -16.87 5.96
CA PHE A 279 -27.88 -18.15 6.09
C PHE A 279 -27.10 -19.25 5.36
N THR A 280 -26.42 -20.10 6.13
CA THR A 280 -25.53 -21.18 5.64
C THR A 280 -26.22 -22.55 5.52
N ASP A 281 -27.54 -22.58 5.66
CA ASP A 281 -28.42 -23.73 5.47
C ASP A 281 -28.63 -24.12 3.98
N GLY A 282 -28.04 -23.37 3.05
CA GLY A 282 -28.01 -23.65 1.61
C GLY A 282 -26.99 -22.81 0.82
N ASN A 283 -27.18 -22.65 -0.50
CA ASN A 283 -26.31 -21.85 -1.39
C ASN A 283 -26.51 -20.32 -1.25
N GLY A 284 -26.85 -19.82 -0.05
CA GLY A 284 -27.31 -18.44 0.19
C GLY A 284 -26.33 -17.37 -0.31
N CYS A 285 -25.06 -17.42 0.15
CA CYS A 285 -23.98 -16.56 -0.36
C CYS A 285 -23.12 -17.22 -1.44
N SER A 286 -23.41 -18.46 -1.86
CA SER A 286 -22.52 -19.20 -2.75
C SER A 286 -22.55 -18.59 -4.16
N THR A 287 -21.36 -18.45 -4.74
CA THR A 287 -21.11 -18.08 -6.14
C THR A 287 -21.24 -19.27 -7.09
N GLY A 288 -21.53 -20.47 -6.59
CA GLY A 288 -21.75 -21.66 -7.40
C GLY A 288 -22.75 -21.36 -8.51
N GLU A 289 -22.40 -21.71 -9.75
CA GLU A 289 -23.23 -21.43 -10.93
C GLU A 289 -24.66 -21.88 -10.67
N ALA A 290 -25.58 -20.92 -10.52
CA ALA A 290 -27.02 -21.16 -10.44
C ALA A 290 -27.59 -21.51 -11.84
N GLY A 291 -26.80 -22.22 -12.65
CA GLY A 291 -27.00 -22.51 -14.06
C GLY A 291 -27.30 -23.97 -14.31
N LYS A 292 -28.58 -24.34 -14.10
CA LYS A 292 -29.34 -25.39 -14.79
C LYS A 292 -29.34 -26.85 -14.30
N THR A 293 -28.37 -27.35 -13.52
CA THR A 293 -28.51 -28.70 -12.92
C THR A 293 -27.58 -28.87 -11.73
N THR A 294 -28.14 -29.02 -10.53
CA THR A 294 -27.39 -29.46 -9.33
C THR A 294 -27.71 -30.93 -9.10
N LEU A 295 -26.74 -31.72 -8.62
CA LEU A 295 -26.95 -33.15 -8.30
C LEU A 295 -28.11 -33.37 -7.31
N PHE A 296 -28.39 -32.36 -6.47
CA PHE A 296 -29.41 -32.41 -5.42
C PHE A 296 -30.72 -31.69 -5.80
N GLY A 297 -30.88 -31.24 -7.06
CA GLY A 297 -32.13 -30.64 -7.55
C GLY A 297 -32.50 -29.28 -6.93
N GLY A 298 -31.64 -28.69 -6.09
CA GLY A 298 -31.87 -27.40 -5.46
C GLY A 298 -31.61 -26.23 -6.42
N LYS A 299 -32.57 -25.31 -6.54
CA LYS A 299 -32.38 -23.98 -7.14
C LYS A 299 -31.93 -23.00 -6.04
N LYS A 300 -31.04 -22.05 -6.36
CA LYS A 300 -30.76 -20.91 -5.48
C LYS A 300 -32.09 -20.17 -5.25
N LYS A 301 -32.58 -20.11 -4.01
CA LYS A 301 -33.77 -19.36 -3.66
C LYS A 301 -33.40 -17.88 -3.72
N LYS A 302 -34.03 -17.12 -4.62
CA LYS A 302 -33.97 -15.66 -4.56
C LYS A 302 -34.64 -15.23 -3.26
N PHE A 303 -33.92 -14.49 -2.42
CA PHE A 303 -34.49 -13.97 -1.19
C PHE A 303 -35.36 -12.76 -1.54
N ALA A 304 -36.67 -12.92 -1.47
CA ALA A 304 -37.60 -11.79 -1.51
C ALA A 304 -37.73 -11.23 -0.09
N LEU A 305 -37.55 -9.92 0.07
CA LEU A 305 -37.97 -9.25 1.29
C LEU A 305 -39.45 -9.58 1.53
N PRO A 306 -39.88 -9.91 2.77
CA PRO A 306 -41.29 -9.97 3.07
C PRO A 306 -41.90 -8.64 2.65
N GLN A 307 -42.84 -8.65 1.70
CA GLN A 307 -43.72 -7.50 1.56
C GLN A 307 -44.40 -7.36 2.92
N GLU A 308 -44.30 -6.19 3.54
CA GLU A 308 -45.03 -5.88 4.77
C GLU A 308 -46.50 -6.24 4.54
N THR A 309 -46.92 -7.37 5.11
CA THR A 309 -48.32 -7.70 5.27
C THR A 309 -48.80 -6.88 6.44
N PHE A 310 -49.53 -5.81 6.15
CA PHE A 310 -50.54 -5.29 7.06
C PHE A 310 -51.55 -6.39 7.42
#